data_AF-A0A3D8PAL7-F1
#
_entry.id   AF-A0A3D8PAL7-F1
#
_cell.length_a   1.000
_cell.length_b   1.000
_cell.length_c   1.000
_cell.angle_alpha   90.00
_cell.angle_beta   90.00
_cell.angle_gamma   90.00
#
_symmetry.space_group_name_H-M   'P 1'
#
loop_
_entity.id
_entity.type
_entity.pdbx_description
1 polymer ?
#
loop_
_entity_poly.entity_id
_entity_poly.type
_entity_poly.pdbx_seq_one_letter_code
_entity_poly.pdbx_strand_id
1 'polypeptide(L)'
;MTNAGQALNDAQREALTRAALRTAGTDASRATPEVLADTARRIGSVFDDVARGVDVTPEPVTLNALAAANETYRQLAPKGTQAPIIGEVVRSMTGAFRNGQTIPARTVNSWRSNLSKLTTSSDDATRSAAIEALGALDDALSSTLTNMGRADDVARLATAREQWRNFLAIQKAATGAGENAAAGILTPSALRNAVVSQGRASYAQGNRGDLGNLARAAEGVIKPLPTSGTAENLMAVLKPSNAFAAAGAAGGYYLGGPMSSLAAGLLAGKIPAMGDAARMSRPVQNWLANQTVGRGTDILPRNALSPVVAALLGLKED
;
A
#
# COMPACT_ATOMS: atom_id res chain seq x y z
N MET A 1 20.45 -5.67 -25.39
CA MET A 1 20.11 -4.40 -24.71
C MET A 1 21.35 -3.51 -24.73
N THR A 2 21.23 -2.19 -24.89
CA THR A 2 22.38 -1.28 -24.72
C THR A 2 22.67 -1.12 -23.23
N ASN A 3 23.95 -0.95 -22.85
CA ASN A 3 24.36 -0.77 -21.45
C ASN A 3 23.60 0.36 -20.73
N ALA A 4 23.21 1.42 -21.46
CA ALA A 4 22.43 2.53 -20.92
C ALA A 4 20.97 2.17 -20.59
N GLY A 5 20.34 1.30 -21.37
CA GLY A 5 18.95 0.86 -21.12
C GLY A 5 18.83 -0.09 -19.92
N GLN A 6 19.86 -0.91 -19.69
CA GLN A 6 19.95 -1.75 -18.48
C GLN A 6 20.16 -0.89 -17.23
N ALA A 7 21.10 0.06 -17.27
CA ALA A 7 21.38 0.95 -16.15
C ALA A 7 20.15 1.79 -15.71
N LEU A 8 19.35 2.28 -16.66
CA LEU A 8 18.12 3.01 -16.35
C LEU A 8 17.05 2.13 -15.69
N ASN A 9 16.90 0.88 -16.14
CA ASN A 9 15.95 -0.08 -15.57
C ASN A 9 16.36 -0.47 -14.14
N ASP A 10 17.65 -0.71 -13.92
CA ASP A 10 18.18 -1.06 -12.61
C ASP A 10 18.03 0.10 -11.61
N ALA A 11 18.31 1.34 -12.03
CA ALA A 11 18.11 2.53 -11.21
C ALA A 11 16.64 2.74 -10.82
N GLN A 12 15.69 2.47 -11.73
CA GLN A 12 14.26 2.54 -11.44
C GLN A 12 13.83 1.48 -10.41
N ARG A 13 14.37 0.26 -10.51
CA ARG A 13 14.05 -0.83 -9.58
C ARG A 13 14.69 -0.62 -8.20
N GLU A 14 15.89 -0.07 -8.13
CA GLU A 14 16.51 0.33 -6.87
C GLU A 14 15.75 1.49 -6.22
N ALA A 15 15.26 2.46 -7.01
CA ALA A 15 14.41 3.53 -6.49
C ALA A 15 13.08 2.98 -5.93
N LEU A 16 12.46 2.03 -6.63
CA LEU A 16 11.27 1.32 -6.14
C LEU A 16 11.56 0.57 -4.83
N THR A 17 12.68 -0.16 -4.80
CA THR A 17 13.09 -0.95 -3.63
C THR A 17 13.32 -0.04 -2.42
N ARG A 18 14.04 1.07 -2.62
CA ARG A 18 14.26 2.07 -1.57
C ARG A 18 12.96 2.71 -1.10
N ALA A 19 12.08 3.08 -2.03
CA ALA A 19 10.78 3.64 -1.68
C ALA A 19 9.94 2.66 -0.84
N ALA A 20 9.95 1.37 -1.19
CA ALA A 20 9.27 0.34 -0.42
C ALA A 20 9.89 0.17 0.97
N LEU A 21 11.22 0.07 1.08
CA LEU A 21 11.91 -0.05 2.37
C LEU A 21 11.65 1.15 3.30
N ARG A 22 11.49 2.35 2.74
CA ARG A 22 11.13 3.55 3.51
C ARG A 22 9.74 3.45 4.14
N THR A 23 8.77 2.77 3.52
CA THR A 23 7.46 2.55 4.16
C THR A 23 7.54 1.54 5.31
N ALA A 24 8.63 0.76 5.39
CA ALA A 24 8.98 -0.04 6.55
C ALA A 24 9.96 0.68 7.49
N GLY A 25 10.24 1.97 7.28
CA GLY A 25 11.13 2.78 8.12
C GLY A 25 12.62 2.51 7.92
N THR A 26 13.05 2.02 6.75
CA THR A 26 14.45 1.71 6.44
C THR A 26 14.89 2.43 5.17
N ASP A 27 16.03 3.12 5.20
CA ASP A 27 16.60 3.76 4.01
C ASP A 27 17.77 2.92 3.47
N ALA A 28 17.47 2.04 2.51
CA ALA A 28 18.47 1.26 1.79
C ALA A 28 18.07 1.10 0.32
N SER A 29 19.04 0.95 -0.58
CA SER A 29 18.78 0.78 -2.02
C SER A 29 18.30 -0.63 -2.39
N ARG A 30 18.59 -1.63 -1.54
CA ARG A 30 18.34 -3.05 -1.80
C ARG A 30 17.80 -3.73 -0.55
N ALA A 31 16.84 -4.63 -0.73
CA ALA A 31 16.26 -5.49 0.29
C ALA A 31 17.11 -6.76 0.46
N THR A 32 18.40 -6.60 0.81
CA THR A 32 19.29 -7.74 1.08
C THR A 32 18.89 -8.46 2.36
N PRO A 33 19.33 -9.72 2.58
CA PRO A 33 19.03 -10.46 3.80
C PRO A 33 19.41 -9.69 5.09
N GLU A 34 20.53 -8.98 5.08
CA GLU A 34 21.02 -8.18 6.20
C GLU A 34 20.10 -6.99 6.47
N VAL A 35 19.74 -6.24 5.41
CA VAL A 35 18.80 -5.10 5.52
C VAL A 35 17.46 -5.57 6.07
N LEU A 36 16.91 -6.68 5.55
CA LEU A 36 15.64 -7.22 6.02
C LEU A 36 15.71 -7.70 7.47
N ALA A 37 16.80 -8.35 7.87
CA ALA A 37 17.02 -8.78 9.25
C ALA A 37 17.14 -7.58 10.20
N ASP A 38 17.85 -6.52 9.80
CA ASP A 38 18.00 -5.28 10.56
C ASP A 38 16.67 -4.54 10.71
N THR A 39 15.92 -4.42 9.61
CA THR A 39 14.56 -3.85 9.62
C THR A 39 13.65 -4.62 10.58
N ALA A 40 13.66 -5.96 10.51
CA ALA A 40 12.83 -6.78 11.39
C ALA A 40 13.20 -6.60 12.87
N ARG A 41 14.49 -6.61 13.19
CA ARG A 41 14.99 -6.39 14.56
C ARG A 41 14.63 -5.02 15.10
N ARG A 42 14.80 -3.97 14.30
CA ARG A 42 14.46 -2.58 14.68
C ARG A 42 12.96 -2.42 14.95
N ILE A 43 12.09 -2.96 14.10
CA ILE A 43 10.65 -2.86 14.34
C ILE A 43 10.26 -3.68 15.57
N GLY A 44 10.83 -4.89 15.72
CA GLY A 44 10.66 -5.75 16.88
C GLY A 44 11.03 -5.06 18.20
N SER A 45 12.17 -4.36 18.24
CA SER A 45 12.61 -3.66 19.45
C SER A 45 11.66 -2.55 19.87
N VAL A 46 10.98 -1.87 18.94
CA VAL A 46 9.95 -0.88 19.28
C VAL A 46 8.78 -1.54 20.01
N PHE A 47 8.35 -2.73 19.57
CA PHE A 47 7.29 -3.46 20.26
C PHE A 47 7.70 -3.87 21.68
N ASP A 48 8.94 -4.35 21.85
CA ASP A 48 9.48 -4.73 23.15
C ASP A 48 9.63 -3.53 24.08
N ASP A 49 10.08 -2.38 23.55
CA ASP A 49 10.25 -1.13 24.29
C ASP A 49 8.90 -0.58 24.76
N VAL A 50 7.91 -0.51 23.86
CA VAL A 50 6.58 0.02 24.17
C VAL A 50 5.88 -0.83 25.23
N ALA A 51 5.97 -2.15 25.11
CA ALA A 51 5.35 -3.08 26.06
C ALA A 51 6.16 -3.27 27.36
N ARG A 52 7.35 -2.68 27.48
CA ARG A 52 8.21 -2.86 28.66
C ARG A 52 7.51 -2.36 29.93
N GLY A 53 7.31 -3.27 30.88
CA GLY A 53 6.67 -2.96 32.17
C GLY A 53 5.19 -2.60 32.06
N VAL A 54 4.53 -2.93 30.94
CA VAL A 54 3.10 -2.67 30.74
C VAL A 54 2.35 -3.99 30.87
N ASP A 55 1.71 -4.17 32.02
CA ASP A 55 0.78 -5.26 32.20
C ASP A 55 -0.55 -4.86 31.56
N VAL A 56 -1.06 -5.70 30.66
CA VAL A 56 -2.27 -5.40 29.89
C VAL A 56 -3.49 -5.74 30.72
N THR A 57 -4.40 -4.76 30.83
CA THR A 57 -5.69 -4.95 31.45
C THR A 57 -6.68 -5.49 30.42
N PRO A 58 -7.25 -6.70 30.59
CA PRO A 58 -8.27 -7.19 29.68
C PRO A 58 -9.52 -6.31 29.72
N GLU A 59 -10.05 -5.96 28.55
CA GLU A 59 -11.28 -5.19 28.40
C GLU A 59 -12.35 -5.98 27.63
N PRO A 60 -13.66 -5.73 27.85
CA PRO A 60 -14.73 -6.44 27.15
C PRO A 60 -14.60 -6.40 25.62
N VAL A 61 -14.15 -5.27 25.06
CA VAL A 61 -13.94 -5.11 23.61
C VAL A 61 -12.87 -6.05 23.08
N THR A 62 -11.73 -6.17 23.79
CA THR A 62 -10.64 -7.09 23.45
C THR A 62 -11.11 -8.54 23.51
N LEU A 63 -11.86 -8.90 24.55
CA LEU A 63 -12.38 -10.26 24.71
C LEU A 63 -13.33 -10.65 23.59
N ASN A 64 -14.24 -9.75 23.21
CA ASN A 64 -15.19 -10.00 22.13
C ASN A 64 -14.46 -10.20 20.80
N ALA A 65 -13.44 -9.38 20.50
CA ALA A 65 -12.63 -9.52 19.29
C ALA A 65 -11.84 -10.85 19.27
N LEU A 66 -11.19 -11.21 20.37
CA LEU A 66 -10.47 -12.48 20.51
C LEU A 66 -11.40 -13.69 20.40
N ALA A 67 -12.57 -13.63 21.04
CA ALA A 67 -13.57 -14.69 20.99
C ALA A 67 -14.12 -14.89 19.57
N ALA A 68 -14.42 -13.80 18.86
CA ALA A 68 -14.85 -13.85 17.46
C ALA A 68 -13.79 -14.48 16.57
N ALA A 69 -12.54 -14.02 16.66
CA ALA A 69 -11.42 -14.56 15.89
C ALA A 69 -11.22 -16.06 16.14
N ASN A 70 -11.27 -16.49 17.41
CA ASN A 70 -11.12 -17.90 17.77
C ASN A 70 -12.31 -18.75 17.32
N GLU A 71 -13.54 -18.24 17.36
CA GLU A 71 -14.71 -18.99 16.90
C GLU A 71 -14.69 -19.18 15.38
N THR A 72 -14.43 -18.12 14.62
CA THR A 72 -14.21 -18.21 13.17
C THR A 72 -13.08 -19.16 12.84
N TYR A 73 -11.97 -19.11 13.60
CA TYR A 73 -10.86 -20.04 13.43
C TYR A 73 -11.28 -21.48 13.61
N ARG A 74 -12.02 -21.80 14.68
CA ARG A 74 -12.47 -23.16 14.99
C ARG A 74 -13.44 -23.73 13.95
N GLN A 75 -14.20 -22.86 13.28
CA GLN A 75 -15.12 -23.24 12.22
C GLN A 75 -14.42 -23.51 10.89
N LEU A 76 -13.40 -22.72 10.55
CA LEU A 76 -12.73 -22.79 9.25
C LEU A 76 -11.50 -23.70 9.24
N ALA A 77 -10.76 -23.79 10.35
CA ALA A 77 -9.53 -24.55 10.42
C ALA A 77 -9.77 -26.03 10.69
N PRO A 78 -9.08 -26.95 9.98
CA PRO A 78 -9.17 -28.39 10.25
C PRO A 78 -8.78 -28.69 11.71
N LYS A 79 -9.62 -29.46 12.42
CA LYS A 79 -9.46 -29.71 13.87
C LYS A 79 -8.09 -30.26 14.26
N GLY A 80 -7.43 -31.01 13.37
CA GLY A 80 -6.09 -31.58 13.60
C GLY A 80 -4.91 -30.63 13.39
N THR A 81 -5.13 -29.46 12.80
CA THR A 81 -4.07 -28.47 12.48
C THR A 81 -4.27 -27.13 13.17
N GLN A 82 -5.22 -27.04 14.12
CA GLN A 82 -5.49 -25.82 14.86
C GLN A 82 -4.31 -25.45 15.76
N ALA A 83 -3.82 -24.23 15.62
CA ALA A 83 -2.77 -23.64 16.45
C ALA A 83 -3.32 -23.39 17.87
N PRO A 84 -2.84 -24.11 18.90
CA PRO A 84 -3.41 -24.02 20.25
C PRO A 84 -3.28 -22.63 20.89
N ILE A 85 -2.29 -21.86 20.45
CA ILE A 85 -1.97 -20.54 21.01
C ILE A 85 -3.13 -19.54 20.89
N ILE A 86 -3.95 -19.62 19.84
CA ILE A 86 -5.08 -18.70 19.65
C ILE A 86 -6.11 -18.91 20.76
N GLY A 87 -6.49 -20.17 21.00
CA GLY A 87 -7.39 -20.54 22.10
C GLY A 87 -6.80 -20.28 23.48
N GLU A 88 -5.48 -20.43 23.65
CA GLU A 88 -4.80 -20.08 24.91
C GLU A 88 -4.93 -18.59 25.23
N VAL A 89 -4.64 -17.71 24.27
CA VAL A 89 -4.76 -16.24 24.45
C VAL A 89 -6.18 -15.88 24.89
N VAL A 90 -7.21 -16.43 24.24
CA VAL A 90 -8.62 -16.16 24.61
C VAL A 90 -8.92 -16.63 26.02
N ARG A 91 -8.49 -17.85 26.39
CA ARG A 91 -8.73 -18.41 27.73
C ARG A 91 -8.03 -17.60 28.81
N SER A 92 -6.76 -17.27 28.63
CA SER A 92 -5.98 -16.50 29.60
C SER A 92 -6.53 -15.08 29.78
N MET A 93 -6.85 -14.38 28.69
CA MET A 93 -7.46 -13.04 28.74
C MET A 93 -8.82 -13.07 29.43
N THR A 94 -9.67 -14.06 29.11
CA THR A 94 -10.98 -14.24 29.75
C THR A 94 -10.85 -14.55 31.25
N GLY A 95 -9.91 -15.41 31.62
CA GLY A 95 -9.63 -15.75 33.01
C GLY A 95 -9.17 -14.53 33.81
N ALA A 96 -8.23 -13.77 33.26
CA ALA A 96 -7.73 -12.55 33.88
C ALA A 96 -8.83 -11.50 34.06
N PHE A 97 -9.68 -11.30 33.05
CA PHE A 97 -10.83 -10.40 33.16
C PHE A 97 -11.79 -10.80 34.29
N ARG A 98 -12.17 -12.09 34.36
CA ARG A 98 -13.09 -12.59 35.39
C ARG A 98 -12.55 -12.45 36.81
N ASN A 99 -11.24 -12.59 36.97
CA ASN A 99 -10.57 -12.55 38.26
C ASN A 99 -10.07 -11.13 38.62
N GLY A 100 -10.29 -10.12 37.77
CA GLY A 100 -9.77 -8.77 37.98
C GLY A 100 -8.24 -8.68 37.93
N GLN A 101 -7.58 -9.60 37.21
CA GLN A 101 -6.13 -9.67 37.08
C GLN A 101 -5.66 -9.03 35.76
N THR A 102 -4.42 -8.55 35.75
CA THR A 102 -3.73 -8.10 34.53
C THR A 102 -2.96 -9.25 33.89
N ILE A 103 -2.64 -9.12 32.60
CA ILE A 103 -1.71 -10.02 31.91
C ILE A 103 -0.30 -9.42 31.97
N PRO A 104 0.70 -10.16 32.50
CA PRO A 104 2.06 -9.66 32.56
C PRO A 104 2.64 -9.31 31.19
N ALA A 105 3.40 -8.21 31.10
CA ALA A 105 4.04 -7.73 29.87
C ALA A 105 4.78 -8.85 29.08
N ARG A 106 5.53 -9.69 29.80
CA ARG A 106 6.29 -10.81 29.21
C ARG A 106 5.38 -11.80 28.48
N THR A 107 4.21 -12.10 29.06
CA THR A 107 3.22 -13.02 28.50
C THR A 107 2.62 -12.43 27.22
N VAL A 108 2.22 -11.15 27.26
CA VAL A 108 1.72 -10.43 26.09
C VAL A 108 2.75 -10.44 24.96
N ASN A 109 4.02 -10.13 25.22
CA ASN A 109 5.06 -10.11 24.19
C ASN A 109 5.31 -11.50 23.58
N SER A 110 5.26 -12.56 24.39
CA SER A 110 5.35 -13.94 23.91
C SER A 110 4.19 -14.27 22.96
N TRP A 111 2.96 -13.94 23.34
CA TRP A 111 1.79 -14.14 22.49
C TRP A 111 1.88 -13.33 21.20
N ARG A 112 2.23 -12.05 21.26
CA ARG A 112 2.43 -11.19 20.08
C ARG A 112 3.46 -11.78 19.12
N SER A 113 4.61 -12.22 19.63
CA SER A 113 5.66 -12.84 18.81
C SER A 113 5.16 -14.12 18.13
N ASN A 114 4.47 -15.00 18.86
CA ASN A 114 3.95 -16.25 18.32
C ASN A 114 2.82 -16.03 17.30
N LEU A 115 1.88 -15.12 17.58
CA LEU A 115 0.81 -14.73 16.66
C LEU A 115 1.39 -14.08 15.40
N SER A 116 2.39 -13.22 15.53
CA SER A 116 3.10 -12.61 14.40
C SER A 116 3.68 -13.67 13.44
N LYS A 117 4.31 -14.72 13.96
CA LYS A 117 4.79 -15.86 13.13
C LYS A 117 3.66 -16.57 12.40
N LEU A 118 2.49 -16.71 13.03
CA LEU A 118 1.32 -17.35 12.41
C LEU A 118 0.70 -16.49 11.30
N THR A 119 0.92 -15.17 11.29
CA THR A 119 0.49 -14.29 10.18
C THR A 119 1.21 -14.58 8.85
N THR A 120 2.29 -15.38 8.87
CA THR A 120 2.96 -15.87 7.66
C THR A 120 2.62 -17.32 7.30
N SER A 121 1.68 -17.95 8.02
CA SER A 121 1.23 -19.33 7.74
C SER A 121 0.72 -19.47 6.31
N SER A 122 0.89 -20.65 5.69
CA SER A 122 0.29 -20.98 4.39
C SER A 122 -1.21 -21.27 4.50
N ASP A 123 -1.67 -21.73 5.68
CA ASP A 123 -3.08 -21.97 5.96
C ASP A 123 -3.83 -20.65 6.19
N ASP A 124 -4.87 -20.42 5.41
CA ASP A 124 -5.59 -19.13 5.38
C ASP A 124 -6.40 -18.88 6.66
N ALA A 125 -7.01 -19.92 7.22
CA ALA A 125 -7.75 -19.83 8.46
C ALA A 125 -6.82 -19.44 9.62
N THR A 126 -5.66 -20.10 9.73
CA THR A 126 -4.64 -19.81 10.76
C THR A 126 -4.07 -18.41 10.58
N ARG A 127 -3.77 -18.02 9.34
CA ARG A 127 -3.24 -16.69 9.04
C ARG A 127 -4.22 -15.59 9.45
N SER A 128 -5.48 -15.73 9.04
CA SER A 128 -6.53 -14.73 9.30
C SER A 128 -6.81 -14.61 10.80
N ALA A 129 -6.96 -15.73 11.50
CA ALA A 129 -7.17 -15.74 12.94
C ALA A 129 -5.99 -15.14 13.71
N ALA A 130 -4.75 -15.38 13.26
CA ALA A 130 -3.57 -14.78 13.86
C ALA A 130 -3.51 -13.25 13.65
N ILE A 131 -3.90 -12.75 12.47
CA ILE A 131 -3.98 -11.31 12.18
C ILE A 131 -5.02 -10.65 13.10
N GLU A 132 -6.21 -11.24 13.22
CA GLU A 132 -7.29 -10.71 14.06
C GLU A 132 -6.92 -10.74 15.55
N ALA A 133 -6.38 -11.86 16.03
CA ALA A 133 -5.96 -11.99 17.43
C ALA A 133 -4.79 -11.07 17.78
N LEU A 134 -3.81 -10.91 16.88
CA LEU A 134 -2.72 -9.95 17.05
C LEU A 134 -3.24 -8.51 17.08
N GLY A 135 -4.19 -8.18 16.19
CA GLY A 135 -4.86 -6.88 16.17
C GLY A 135 -5.55 -6.56 17.48
N ALA A 136 -6.38 -7.48 17.99
CA ALA A 136 -7.07 -7.33 19.27
C ALA A 136 -6.10 -7.16 20.45
N LEU A 137 -4.99 -7.91 20.45
CA LEU A 137 -3.95 -7.81 21.49
C LEU A 137 -3.20 -6.48 21.44
N ASP A 138 -2.86 -6.00 20.24
CA ASP A 138 -2.22 -4.70 20.06
C ASP A 138 -3.16 -3.54 20.44
N ASP A 139 -4.45 -3.67 20.17
CA ASP A 139 -5.47 -2.68 20.55
C ASP A 139 -5.64 -2.63 22.07
N ALA A 140 -5.62 -3.78 22.76
CA ALA A 140 -5.62 -3.85 24.22
C ALA A 140 -4.39 -3.18 24.85
N LEU A 141 -3.21 -3.42 24.26
CA LEU A 141 -1.98 -2.74 24.67
C LEU A 141 -2.09 -1.23 24.44
N SER A 142 -2.62 -0.79 23.29
CA SER A 142 -2.82 0.62 22.98
C SER A 142 -3.80 1.29 23.96
N SER A 143 -4.90 0.62 24.32
CA SER A 143 -5.84 1.10 25.34
C SER A 143 -5.15 1.26 26.69
N THR A 144 -4.40 0.24 27.12
CA THR A 144 -3.64 0.26 28.36
C THR A 144 -2.64 1.43 28.39
N LEU A 145 -1.86 1.62 27.32
CA LEU A 145 -0.91 2.74 27.20
C LEU A 145 -1.61 4.10 27.26
N THR A 146 -2.79 4.23 26.64
CA THR A 146 -3.60 5.45 26.68
C THR A 146 -4.05 5.76 28.09
N ASN A 147 -4.55 4.75 28.82
CA ASN A 147 -4.97 4.89 30.22
C ASN A 147 -3.80 5.25 31.15
N MET A 148 -2.57 4.87 30.79
CA MET A 148 -1.34 5.27 31.49
C MET A 148 -0.82 6.66 31.10
N GLY A 149 -1.47 7.37 30.17
CA GLY A 149 -1.01 8.67 29.66
C GLY A 149 0.22 8.60 28.74
N ARG A 150 0.58 7.42 28.22
CA ARG A 150 1.76 7.20 27.36
C ARG A 150 1.44 7.42 25.88
N ALA A 151 0.95 8.61 25.53
CA ALA A 151 0.50 8.94 24.17
C ALA A 151 1.60 8.75 23.10
N ASP A 152 2.86 9.07 23.43
CA ASP A 152 3.98 8.87 22.51
C ASP A 152 4.19 7.39 22.17
N ASP A 153 4.03 6.49 23.15
CA ASP A 153 4.17 5.05 22.93
C ASP A 153 3.01 4.46 22.14
N VAL A 154 1.80 5.04 22.27
CA VAL A 154 0.66 4.70 21.40
C VAL A 154 0.98 5.04 19.94
N ALA A 155 1.54 6.22 19.68
CA ALA A 155 1.94 6.61 18.33
C ALA A 155 3.07 5.71 17.80
N ARG A 156 4.10 5.44 18.61
CA ARG A 156 5.20 4.52 18.27
C ARG A 156 4.69 3.11 17.95
N LEU A 157 3.73 2.60 18.72
CA LEU A 157 3.08 1.31 18.49
C LEU A 157 2.34 1.29 17.15
N ALA A 158 1.54 2.32 16.87
CA ALA A 158 0.80 2.42 15.62
C ALA A 158 1.74 2.45 14.40
N THR A 159 2.81 3.25 14.47
CA THR A 159 3.85 3.28 13.43
C THR A 159 4.54 1.94 13.27
N ALA A 160 4.91 1.26 14.36
CA ALA A 160 5.56 -0.05 14.31
C ALA A 160 4.63 -1.11 13.68
N ARG A 161 3.32 -1.09 13.99
CA ARG A 161 2.32 -1.99 13.36
C ARG A 161 2.25 -1.78 11.86
N GLU A 162 2.22 -0.53 11.40
CA GLU A 162 2.22 -0.22 9.98
C GLU A 162 3.52 -0.68 9.29
N GLN A 163 4.67 -0.31 9.86
CA GLN A 163 5.99 -0.68 9.34
C GLN A 163 6.16 -2.20 9.28
N TRP A 164 5.71 -2.94 10.30
CA TRP A 164 5.75 -4.40 10.31
C TRP A 164 4.90 -5.01 9.20
N ARG A 165 3.66 -4.53 9.05
CA ARG A 165 2.76 -5.00 8.00
C ARG A 165 3.33 -4.74 6.60
N ASN A 166 3.97 -3.59 6.40
CA ASN A 166 4.67 -3.24 5.17
C ASN A 166 5.92 -4.10 4.95
N PHE A 167 6.71 -4.31 6.00
CA PHE A 167 7.89 -5.19 6.00
C PHE A 167 7.53 -6.61 5.56
N LEU A 168 6.44 -7.21 6.06
CA LEU A 168 6.04 -8.57 5.66
C LEU A 168 5.73 -8.67 4.15
N ALA A 169 5.19 -7.62 3.53
CA ALA A 169 4.97 -7.60 2.08
C ALA A 169 6.30 -7.44 1.32
N ILE A 170 7.19 -6.58 1.81
CA ILE A 170 8.53 -6.37 1.22
C ILE A 170 9.36 -7.64 1.31
N GLN A 171 9.38 -8.29 2.48
CA GLN A 171 10.06 -9.56 2.71
C GLN A 171 9.55 -10.61 1.73
N LYS A 172 8.23 -10.77 1.59
CA LYS A 172 7.63 -11.70 0.64
C LYS A 172 7.99 -11.39 -0.82
N ALA A 173 8.06 -10.11 -1.18
CA ALA A 173 8.46 -9.71 -2.53
C ALA A 173 9.96 -9.96 -2.78
N ALA A 174 10.80 -9.78 -1.76
CA ALA A 174 12.25 -9.98 -1.81
C ALA A 174 12.66 -11.46 -1.81
N THR A 175 11.85 -12.35 -1.23
CA THR A 175 12.11 -13.80 -1.19
C THR A 175 11.49 -14.56 -2.37
N GLY A 176 10.98 -13.85 -3.38
CA GLY A 176 10.50 -14.47 -4.62
C GLY A 176 11.60 -15.15 -5.44
N ALA A 177 11.21 -15.87 -6.48
CA ALA A 177 12.17 -16.47 -7.41
C ALA A 177 12.75 -15.43 -8.38
N GLY A 178 14.04 -15.57 -8.73
CA GLY A 178 14.70 -14.83 -9.81
C GLY A 178 15.96 -14.08 -9.40
N GLU A 179 16.74 -13.67 -10.40
CA GLU A 179 18.03 -12.96 -10.22
C GLU A 179 17.88 -11.63 -9.47
N ASN A 180 16.80 -10.88 -9.72
CA ASN A 180 16.53 -9.64 -9.00
C ASN A 180 16.31 -9.87 -7.49
N ALA A 181 15.61 -10.94 -7.12
CA ALA A 181 15.40 -11.28 -5.71
C ALA A 181 16.72 -11.64 -5.02
N ALA A 182 17.60 -12.38 -5.70
CA ALA A 182 18.96 -12.65 -5.22
C ALA A 182 19.80 -11.36 -5.05
N ALA A 183 19.59 -10.36 -5.91
CA ALA A 183 20.24 -9.05 -5.80
C ALA A 183 19.58 -8.11 -4.76
N GLY A 184 18.51 -8.54 -4.08
CA GLY A 184 17.73 -7.70 -3.17
C GLY A 184 16.95 -6.59 -3.89
N ILE A 185 16.63 -6.76 -5.16
CA ILE A 185 15.91 -5.78 -5.99
C ILE A 185 14.46 -6.24 -6.16
N LEU A 186 13.52 -5.38 -5.79
CA LEU A 186 12.09 -5.64 -5.94
C LEU A 186 11.64 -5.35 -7.37
N THR A 187 10.79 -6.22 -7.91
CA THR A 187 10.06 -5.94 -9.15
C THR A 187 8.67 -5.36 -8.83
N PRO A 188 8.11 -4.50 -9.71
CA PRO A 188 6.76 -3.96 -9.53
C PRO A 188 5.70 -5.05 -9.31
N SER A 189 5.78 -6.13 -10.11
CA SER A 189 4.83 -7.23 -10.04
C SER A 189 4.97 -8.06 -8.76
N ALA A 190 6.20 -8.32 -8.29
CA ALA A 190 6.42 -9.02 -7.03
C ALA A 190 5.90 -8.21 -5.84
N LEU A 191 6.17 -6.90 -5.82
CA LEU A 191 5.68 -6.00 -4.77
C LEU A 191 4.15 -5.95 -4.76
N ARG A 192 3.51 -5.73 -5.91
CA ARG A 192 2.04 -5.72 -6.03
C ARG A 192 1.43 -7.04 -5.57
N ASN A 193 1.97 -8.17 -6.02
CA ASN A 193 1.44 -9.48 -5.66
C ASN A 193 1.57 -9.76 -4.15
N ALA A 194 2.70 -9.38 -3.55
CA ALA A 194 2.90 -9.49 -2.11
C ALA A 194 1.88 -8.64 -1.32
N VAL A 195 1.69 -7.38 -1.72
CA VAL A 195 0.71 -6.47 -1.10
C VAL A 195 -0.73 -6.99 -1.26
N VAL A 196 -1.11 -7.44 -2.44
CA VAL A 196 -2.44 -8.03 -2.71
C VAL A 196 -2.67 -9.28 -1.87
N SER A 197 -1.64 -10.12 -1.69
CA SER A 197 -1.74 -11.36 -0.91
C SER A 197 -2.04 -11.14 0.56
N GLN A 198 -1.75 -9.96 1.10
CA GLN A 198 -2.08 -9.59 2.48
C GLN A 198 -3.52 -9.08 2.64
N GLY A 199 -4.19 -8.67 1.56
CA GLY A 199 -5.51 -8.07 1.66
C GLY A 199 -5.99 -7.55 0.30
N ARG A 200 -6.60 -8.43 -0.49
CA ARG A 200 -7.06 -8.10 -1.84
C ARG A 200 -8.13 -6.99 -1.84
N ALA A 201 -9.11 -7.08 -0.93
CA ALA A 201 -10.17 -6.07 -0.80
C ALA A 201 -9.59 -4.71 -0.39
N SER A 202 -8.74 -4.67 0.65
CA SER A 202 -8.10 -3.43 1.12
C SER A 202 -7.21 -2.80 0.05
N TYR A 203 -6.51 -3.61 -0.75
CA TYR A 203 -5.73 -3.11 -1.89
C TYR A 203 -6.63 -2.51 -2.97
N ALA A 204 -7.74 -3.16 -3.31
CA ALA A 204 -8.69 -2.66 -4.31
C ALA A 204 -9.36 -1.35 -3.87
N GLN A 205 -9.69 -1.23 -2.58
CA GLN A 205 -10.33 -0.05 -1.99
C GLN A 205 -9.37 1.12 -1.74
N GLY A 206 -8.06 0.95 -1.93
CA GLY A 206 -7.07 1.99 -1.62
C GLY A 206 -6.64 2.07 -0.16
N ASN A 207 -7.13 1.18 0.71
CA ASN A 207 -6.91 1.19 2.16
C ASN A 207 -5.60 0.52 2.60
N ARG A 208 -4.64 0.32 1.68
CA ARG A 208 -3.38 -0.36 1.97
C ARG A 208 -2.22 0.58 2.28
N GLY A 209 -2.51 1.88 2.41
CA GLY A 209 -1.54 2.92 2.78
C GLY A 209 -0.51 3.19 1.69
N ASP A 210 0.61 3.80 2.09
CA ASP A 210 1.65 4.26 1.18
C ASP A 210 2.26 3.12 0.35
N LEU A 211 2.50 1.96 0.97
CA LEU A 211 3.04 0.80 0.25
C LEU A 211 2.06 0.31 -0.84
N GLY A 212 0.75 0.34 -0.57
CA GLY A 212 -0.27 -0.02 -1.55
C GLY A 212 -0.33 0.95 -2.72
N ASN A 213 -0.24 2.25 -2.44
CA ASN A 213 -0.20 3.29 -3.46
C ASN A 213 1.08 3.20 -4.30
N LEU A 214 2.24 2.98 -3.65
CA LEU A 214 3.51 2.74 -4.31
C LEU A 214 3.45 1.52 -5.22
N ALA A 215 2.96 0.38 -4.74
CA ALA A 215 2.87 -0.84 -5.53
C ALA A 215 1.94 -0.67 -6.77
N ARG A 216 0.82 0.06 -6.61
CA ARG A 216 -0.09 0.37 -7.71
C ARG A 216 0.54 1.30 -8.74
N ALA A 217 1.21 2.35 -8.28
CA ALA A 217 1.91 3.31 -9.14
C ALA A 217 3.08 2.65 -9.88
N ALA A 218 3.87 1.83 -9.18
CA ALA A 218 5.01 1.11 -9.76
C ALA A 218 4.58 0.19 -10.90
N GLU A 219 3.49 -0.57 -10.74
CA GLU A 219 2.97 -1.46 -11.79
C GLU A 219 2.46 -0.67 -13.02
N GLY A 220 1.93 0.53 -12.82
CA GLY A 220 1.44 1.39 -13.90
C GLY A 220 2.55 2.14 -14.65
N VAL A 221 3.62 2.54 -13.97
CA VAL A 221 4.68 3.42 -14.48
C VAL A 221 5.91 2.63 -14.92
N ILE A 222 6.33 1.65 -14.13
CA ILE A 222 7.54 0.84 -14.36
C ILE A 222 7.11 -0.43 -15.12
N LYS A 223 6.72 -0.28 -16.38
CA LYS A 223 6.55 -1.44 -17.27
C LYS A 223 7.94 -1.91 -17.72
N PRO A 224 8.22 -3.23 -17.74
CA PRO A 224 9.39 -3.72 -18.44
C PRO A 224 9.30 -3.21 -19.88
N LEU A 225 10.31 -2.45 -20.31
CA LEU A 225 10.42 -2.04 -21.70
C LEU A 225 10.31 -3.32 -22.56
N PRO A 226 9.44 -3.33 -23.59
CA PRO A 226 9.36 -4.46 -24.50
C PRO A 226 10.79 -4.76 -24.98
N THR A 227 11.24 -6.00 -24.87
CA THR A 227 12.42 -6.48 -25.60
C THR A 227 12.01 -6.63 -27.06
N SER A 228 11.63 -5.54 -27.69
CA SER A 228 11.32 -5.55 -29.10
C SER A 228 12.63 -5.36 -29.85
N GLY A 229 12.83 -6.13 -30.93
CA GLY A 229 13.80 -5.84 -32.00
C GLY A 229 13.62 -4.45 -32.64
N THR A 230 12.91 -3.53 -31.97
CA THR A 230 12.76 -2.12 -32.32
C THR A 230 14.00 -1.31 -31.98
N ALA A 231 14.92 -1.77 -31.14
CA ALA A 231 16.24 -1.13 -31.08
C ALA A 231 17.00 -1.32 -32.41
N GLU A 232 16.86 -2.50 -33.02
CA GLU A 232 17.37 -2.83 -34.35
C GLU A 232 16.58 -2.11 -35.46
N ASN A 233 15.24 -2.02 -35.35
CA ASN A 233 14.44 -1.27 -36.34
C ASN A 233 14.56 0.26 -36.19
N LEU A 234 14.79 0.79 -34.99
CA LEU A 234 15.05 2.22 -34.78
C LEU A 234 16.46 2.58 -35.26
N MET A 235 17.45 1.72 -35.02
CA MET A 235 18.78 1.83 -35.64
C MET A 235 18.72 1.64 -37.17
N ALA A 236 17.81 0.81 -37.69
CA ALA A 236 17.59 0.65 -39.13
C ALA A 236 16.88 1.87 -39.76
N VAL A 237 15.99 2.53 -39.02
CA VAL A 237 15.37 3.82 -39.40
C VAL A 237 16.35 4.99 -39.28
N LEU A 238 17.37 4.86 -38.42
CA LEU A 238 18.46 5.84 -38.26
C LEU A 238 19.69 5.54 -39.13
N LYS A 239 19.66 4.48 -39.97
CA LYS A 239 20.69 4.29 -41.00
C LYS A 239 20.60 5.46 -42.00
N PRO A 240 21.74 6.07 -42.39
CA PRO A 240 21.75 7.27 -43.21
C PRO A 240 21.49 6.90 -44.67
N SER A 241 20.23 6.68 -45.02
CA SER A 241 19.77 6.71 -46.41
C SER A 241 18.86 7.92 -46.58
N ASN A 242 19.49 9.09 -46.74
CA ASN A 242 18.99 10.31 -47.40
C ASN A 242 17.57 10.85 -47.09
N ALA A 243 16.88 10.36 -46.06
CA ALA A 243 15.51 10.79 -45.71
C ALA A 243 15.46 11.84 -44.58
N PHE A 244 16.61 12.29 -44.08
CA PHE A 244 16.70 13.27 -42.99
C PHE A 244 16.65 14.75 -43.42
N ALA A 245 16.47 15.04 -44.71
CA ALA A 245 16.39 16.41 -45.22
C ALA A 245 14.94 16.93 -45.40
N ALA A 246 13.91 16.10 -45.26
CA ALA A 246 12.52 16.49 -45.57
C ALA A 246 11.52 16.35 -44.40
N ALA A 247 11.95 15.89 -43.21
CA ALA A 247 11.07 15.70 -42.06
C ALA A 247 11.05 16.90 -41.08
N GLY A 248 11.57 18.06 -41.49
CA GLY A 248 11.62 19.28 -40.69
C GLY A 248 10.31 20.08 -40.61
N ALA A 249 9.23 19.67 -41.28
CA ALA A 249 8.01 20.50 -41.36
C ALA A 249 6.66 19.76 -41.21
N ALA A 250 6.61 18.43 -41.11
CA ALA A 250 5.32 17.70 -41.10
C ALA A 250 5.29 16.39 -40.29
N GLY A 251 6.14 16.24 -39.26
CA GLY A 251 6.29 14.99 -38.51
C GLY A 251 5.41 14.82 -37.26
N GLY A 252 4.41 15.67 -37.04
CA GLY A 252 3.67 15.73 -35.77
C GLY A 252 2.42 14.84 -35.65
N TYR A 253 2.03 14.11 -36.71
CA TYR A 253 0.68 13.51 -36.77
C TYR A 253 0.60 11.98 -36.63
N TYR A 254 1.73 11.26 -36.70
CA TYR A 254 1.71 9.78 -36.72
C TYR A 254 2.05 9.10 -35.38
N LEU A 255 2.34 9.85 -34.32
CA LEU A 255 2.50 9.33 -32.95
C LEU A 255 1.48 10.00 -32.03
N GLY A 256 0.21 9.79 -32.36
CA GLY A 256 -0.95 10.29 -31.61
C GLY A 256 -1.10 9.58 -30.27
N GLY A 257 -0.64 10.22 -29.21
CA GLY A 257 -0.99 9.87 -27.84
C GLY A 257 -0.59 10.98 -26.86
N PRO A 258 -1.47 11.43 -25.95
CA PRO A 258 -1.20 12.56 -25.03
C PRO A 258 -0.05 12.31 -24.02
N MET A 259 0.53 11.11 -23.99
CA MET A 259 1.68 10.76 -23.15
C MET A 259 3.04 10.94 -23.85
N SER A 260 3.08 11.13 -25.18
CA SER A 260 4.35 11.31 -25.91
C SER A 260 4.94 12.72 -25.73
N SER A 261 4.09 13.72 -25.49
CA SER A 261 4.51 15.10 -25.20
C SER A 261 5.11 15.25 -23.79
N LEU A 262 4.69 14.44 -22.82
CA LEU A 262 5.29 14.39 -21.48
C LEU A 262 6.68 13.74 -21.50
N ALA A 263 6.89 12.73 -22.36
CA ALA A 263 8.20 12.10 -22.53
C ALA A 263 9.22 13.06 -23.18
N ALA A 264 8.78 13.95 -24.08
CA ALA A 264 9.63 15.01 -24.63
C ALA A 264 10.01 16.07 -23.58
N GLY A 265 9.10 16.38 -22.64
CA GLY A 265 9.36 17.34 -21.56
C GLY A 265 10.35 16.84 -20.51
N LEU A 266 10.39 15.53 -20.24
CA LEU A 266 11.30 14.94 -19.24
C LEU A 266 12.73 14.73 -19.76
N LEU A 267 12.96 14.80 -21.07
CA LEU A 267 14.29 14.65 -21.69
C LEU A 267 15.03 15.97 -21.91
N ALA A 268 14.37 17.13 -21.73
CA ALA A 268 14.99 18.44 -21.86
C ALA A 268 15.41 18.99 -20.48
N GLY A 269 16.33 18.31 -19.81
CA GLY A 269 16.97 18.83 -18.61
C GLY A 269 17.87 20.03 -18.97
N LYS A 270 17.36 21.26 -18.78
CA LYS A 270 18.01 22.55 -18.43
C LYS A 270 17.37 23.77 -19.12
N ILE A 271 16.29 24.35 -18.57
CA ILE A 271 15.96 25.79 -18.72
C ILE A 271 15.22 26.29 -17.45
N PRO A 272 15.77 27.24 -16.67
CA PRO A 272 15.04 27.93 -15.62
C PRO A 272 14.27 29.12 -16.22
N ALA A 273 13.07 28.86 -16.77
CA ALA A 273 12.04 29.89 -17.08
C ALA A 273 10.73 29.29 -17.65
N MET A 274 10.30 28.08 -17.24
CA MET A 274 9.08 27.44 -17.78
C MET A 274 7.96 27.27 -16.75
N GLY A 275 7.81 28.23 -15.83
CA GLY A 275 6.62 28.32 -14.97
C GLY A 275 5.36 28.76 -15.73
N ASP A 276 5.51 29.63 -16.72
CA ASP A 276 4.37 30.29 -17.39
C ASP A 276 4.06 29.73 -18.78
N ALA A 277 5.04 29.20 -19.50
CA ALA A 277 4.83 28.62 -20.84
C ALA A 277 4.05 27.29 -20.81
N ALA A 278 4.20 26.49 -19.74
CA ALA A 278 3.45 25.25 -19.57
C ALA A 278 1.95 25.49 -19.34
N ARG A 279 1.60 26.59 -18.64
CA ARG A 279 0.22 27.00 -18.36
C ARG A 279 -0.52 27.54 -19.58
N MET A 280 0.21 28.11 -20.54
CA MET A 280 -0.36 28.61 -21.80
C MET A 280 -0.31 27.61 -22.97
N SER A 281 0.09 26.37 -22.70
CA SER A 281 0.10 25.33 -23.74
C SER A 281 -1.33 24.99 -24.16
N ARG A 282 -1.60 24.93 -25.48
CA ARG A 282 -2.91 24.58 -26.05
C ARG A 282 -3.55 23.30 -25.44
N PRO A 283 -2.79 22.26 -25.06
CA PRO A 283 -3.37 21.09 -24.36
C PRO A 283 -3.87 21.40 -22.95
N VAL A 284 -3.13 22.23 -22.19
CA VAL A 284 -3.52 22.66 -20.84
C VAL A 284 -4.69 23.65 -20.92
N GLN A 285 -4.70 24.55 -21.91
CA GLN A 285 -5.84 25.43 -22.16
C GLN A 285 -7.09 24.64 -22.57
N ASN A 286 -6.98 23.56 -23.36
CA ASN A 286 -8.12 22.71 -23.70
C ASN A 286 -8.61 21.88 -22.51
N TRP A 287 -7.70 21.46 -21.62
CA TRP A 287 -8.07 20.75 -20.39
C TRP A 287 -8.74 21.69 -19.37
N LEU A 288 -8.23 22.91 -19.21
CA LEU A 288 -8.84 23.96 -18.38
C LEU A 288 -10.15 24.48 -18.99
N ALA A 289 -10.23 24.63 -20.32
CA ALA A 289 -11.46 25.00 -21.03
C ALA A 289 -12.55 23.93 -20.86
N ASN A 290 -12.16 22.63 -20.90
CA ASN A 290 -13.06 21.52 -20.59
C ASN A 290 -13.47 21.47 -19.10
N GLN A 291 -12.69 22.06 -18.18
CA GLN A 291 -13.10 22.24 -16.79
C GLN A 291 -14.02 23.45 -16.59
N THR A 292 -13.83 24.53 -17.34
CA THR A 292 -14.67 25.73 -17.24
C THR A 292 -16.00 25.60 -17.97
N VAL A 293 -16.11 24.69 -18.95
CA VAL A 293 -17.37 24.39 -19.67
C VAL A 293 -18.13 23.19 -19.06
N GLY A 294 -17.63 22.63 -17.96
CA GLY A 294 -18.22 21.49 -17.24
C GLY A 294 -18.95 21.83 -15.94
N ARG A 295 -19.71 22.93 -15.88
CA ARG A 295 -20.72 23.18 -14.82
C ARG A 295 -21.79 24.17 -15.29
N GLY A 296 -22.46 23.84 -16.39
CA GLY A 296 -23.73 24.45 -16.79
C GLY A 296 -24.81 23.37 -16.73
N THR A 297 -25.51 23.28 -15.61
CA THR A 297 -26.74 22.49 -15.52
C THR A 297 -27.86 23.26 -16.20
N ASP A 298 -28.10 22.98 -17.47
CA ASP A 298 -29.37 23.31 -18.13
C ASP A 298 -30.02 22.04 -18.65
N ILE A 299 -30.77 21.40 -17.75
CA ILE A 299 -31.92 20.57 -18.10
C ILE A 299 -33.01 20.88 -17.06
N LEU A 300 -33.61 22.05 -17.21
CA LEU A 300 -34.99 22.27 -16.79
C LEU A 300 -35.91 21.87 -17.96
N PRO A 301 -36.69 20.78 -17.87
CA PRO A 301 -37.91 20.72 -18.64
C PRO A 301 -38.92 21.71 -18.03
N ARG A 302 -39.18 22.81 -18.74
CA ARG A 302 -40.42 23.57 -18.58
C ARG A 302 -41.59 22.59 -18.79
N ASN A 303 -42.48 22.53 -17.80
CA ASN A 303 -43.68 21.69 -17.69
C ASN A 303 -43.49 20.37 -16.92
N ALA A 304 -43.41 20.48 -15.59
CA ALA A 304 -43.89 19.45 -14.67
C ALA A 304 -44.23 20.08 -13.30
N LEU A 305 -45.15 21.04 -13.29
CA LEU A 305 -45.82 21.45 -12.05
C LEU A 305 -46.94 20.43 -11.77
N SER A 306 -46.62 19.48 -10.87
CA SER A 306 -47.45 18.79 -9.85
C SER A 306 -48.99 18.85 -9.93
N PRO A 307 -49.65 17.75 -9.51
CA PRO A 307 -50.76 17.87 -8.56
C PRO A 307 -50.50 17.27 -7.17
N VAL A 308 -49.31 16.74 -6.86
CA VAL A 308 -49.03 16.06 -5.57
C VAL A 308 -48.36 16.96 -4.52
N VAL A 309 -47.80 18.13 -4.89
CA VAL A 309 -47.14 19.05 -3.95
C VAL A 309 -48.05 20.21 -3.48
N ALA A 310 -49.17 20.46 -4.17
CA ALA A 310 -50.14 21.48 -3.76
C ALA A 310 -50.98 21.08 -2.53
N ALA A 311 -50.95 19.82 -2.09
CA ALA A 311 -51.72 19.33 -0.94
C ALA A 311 -51.00 19.47 0.42
N LEU A 312 -49.77 19.98 0.47
CA LEU A 312 -48.92 19.96 1.68
C LEU A 312 -48.56 21.33 2.25
N LEU A 313 -49.03 22.43 1.66
CA LEU A 313 -48.70 23.79 2.11
C LEU A 313 -49.92 24.72 2.23
N GLY A 314 -51.06 24.18 2.66
CA GLY A 314 -52.29 24.88 3.09
C GLY A 314 -52.27 26.42 3.08
N LEU A 315 -52.46 27.02 1.90
CA LEU A 315 -52.72 28.43 1.74
C LEU A 315 -54.09 28.59 1.08
N LYS A 316 -54.97 29.23 1.84
CA LYS A 316 -56.36 29.54 1.56
C LYS A 316 -56.39 30.75 0.62
N GLU A 317 -57.10 30.63 -0.51
CA GLU A 317 -57.35 31.72 -1.44
C GLU A 317 -58.45 32.65 -0.90
N ASP A 318 -58.21 33.96 -0.95
CA ASP A 318 -59.22 35.00 -1.14
C ASP A 318 -58.93 35.69 -2.49
#